data_AF-A0A354MBX8-F1
#
_entry.id   AF-A0A354MBX8-F1
#
_cell.length_a   1.000
_cell.length_b   1.000
_cell.length_c   1.000
_cell.angle_alpha   90.00
_cell.angle_beta   90.00
_cell.angle_gamma   90.00
#
_symmetry.space_group_name_H-M   'P 1'
#
loop_
_entity.id
_entity.type
_entity.pdbx_description
1 polymer ?
#
loop_
_entity_poly.entity_id
_entity_poly.type
_entity_poly.pdbx_seq_one_letter_code
_entity_poly.pdbx_strand_id
1 'polypeptide(L)' 'MDSKYTFEQFYENLESGYQIFFTYVRNRYLIFKTAENCYTQKLLSKQEKNPQPAHAMLTFKRVKEMFPHMEDIEYKVMN' A
#
# COMPACT_ATOMS: atom_id res chain seq x y z
N MET A 1 -22.42 -3.51 -8.75
CA MET A 1 -20.95 -3.49 -8.96
C MET A 1 -20.34 -3.72 -7.60
N ASP A 2 -20.12 -4.99 -7.25
CA ASP A 2 -19.70 -5.41 -5.90
C ASP A 2 -18.48 -6.34 -6.00
N SER A 3 -17.61 -6.03 -6.96
CA SER A 3 -16.34 -6.72 -7.12
C SER A 3 -15.44 -6.25 -5.98
N LYS A 4 -15.50 -6.93 -4.83
CA LYS A 4 -14.56 -6.72 -3.72
C LYS A 4 -13.15 -6.75 -4.29
N TYR A 5 -12.43 -5.64 -4.15
CA TYR A 5 -11.06 -5.50 -4.61
C TYR A 5 -10.19 -6.62 -3.99
N THR A 6 -9.56 -7.44 -4.84
CA THR A 6 -8.82 -8.63 -4.37
C THR A 6 -7.33 -8.33 -4.21
N PHE A 7 -6.64 -9.19 -3.46
CA PHE A 7 -5.19 -9.09 -3.34
C PHE A 7 -4.49 -9.29 -4.68
N GLU A 8 -5.03 -10.14 -5.56
CA GLU A 8 -4.48 -10.37 -6.90
C GLU A 8 -4.50 -9.08 -7.73
N GLN A 9 -5.65 -8.38 -7.74
CA GLN A 9 -5.76 -7.07 -8.40
C GLN A 9 -4.82 -6.04 -7.80
N PHE A 10 -4.73 -5.99 -6.47
CA PHE A 10 -3.79 -5.09 -5.78
C PHE A 10 -2.33 -5.38 -6.17
N TYR A 11 -1.96 -6.66 -6.21
CA TYR A 11 -0.63 -7.09 -6.58
C TYR A 11 -0.32 -6.78 -8.05
N GLU A 12 -1.23 -7.07 -8.98
CA GLU A 12 -1.08 -6.73 -10.40
C GLU A 12 -0.89 -5.23 -10.61
N ASN A 13 -1.60 -4.39 -9.86
CA ASN A 13 -1.40 -2.94 -9.89
C ASN A 13 0.00 -2.55 -9.39
N LEU A 14 0.49 -3.12 -8.29
CA LEU A 14 1.85 -2.85 -7.83
C LEU A 14 2.91 -3.29 -8.84
N GLU A 15 2.74 -4.47 -9.44
CA GLU A 15 3.66 -5.02 -10.42
C GLU A 15 3.66 -4.21 -11.73
N SER A 16 2.52 -3.63 -12.09
CA SER A 16 2.37 -2.72 -13.23
C SER A 16 2.89 -1.30 -12.96
N GLY A 17 3.43 -1.04 -11.76
CA GLY A 17 4.06 0.25 -11.41
C GLY A 17 3.11 1.31 -10.87
N TYR A 18 1.85 0.96 -10.57
CA TYR A 18 0.92 1.91 -9.97
C TYR A 18 1.34 2.31 -8.57
N GLN A 19 1.02 3.55 -8.21
CA GLN A 19 1.08 4.05 -6.85
C GLN A 19 -0.26 3.80 -6.17
N ILE A 20 -0.24 3.06 -5.06
CA ILE A 20 -1.46 2.73 -4.32
C ILE A 20 -1.46 3.47 -2.99
N PHE A 21 -2.54 4.19 -2.74
CA PHE A 21 -2.82 4.91 -1.52
C PHE A 21 -3.78 4.06 -0.69
N PHE A 22 -3.49 3.92 0.61
CA PHE A 22 -4.33 3.15 1.51
C PHE A 22 -4.25 3.68 2.92
N THR A 23 -5.29 3.44 3.70
CA THR A 23 -5.34 3.71 5.13
C THR A 23 -4.95 2.43 5.87
N TYR A 24 -4.02 2.54 6.82
CA TYR A 24 -3.63 1.44 7.71
C TYR A 24 -3.33 1.98 9.10
N VAL A 25 -3.93 1.39 10.13
CA VAL A 25 -3.76 1.82 11.53
C VAL A 25 -3.98 3.34 11.68
N ARG A 26 -5.06 3.86 11.10
CA ARG A 26 -5.46 5.30 11.13
C ARG A 26 -4.48 6.28 10.48
N ASN A 27 -3.53 5.80 9.68
CA ASN A 27 -2.60 6.63 8.95
C ASN A 27 -2.74 6.37 7.44
N ARG A 28 -2.57 7.43 6.63
CA ARG A 28 -2.57 7.31 5.17
C ARG A 28 -1.17 7.01 4.68
N TYR A 29 -1.05 5.97 3.86
CA TYR A 29 0.20 5.53 3.26
C TYR A 29 0.09 5.51 1.74
N LEU A 30 1.24 5.61 1.11
CA LEU A 30 1.51 5.31 -0.29
C LEU A 30 2.40 4.07 -0.34
N ILE A 31 2.08 3.11 -1.20
CA ILE A 31 2.94 1.98 -1.54
C ILE A 31 3.15 1.90 -3.05
N PHE A 32 4.38 1.59 -3.46
CA PHE A 32 4.75 1.34 -4.85
C PHE A 32 5.90 0.35 -4.92
N LYS A 33 6.02 -0.35 -6.04
CA LYS A 33 7.11 -1.28 -6.30
C LYS A 33 8.42 -0.53 -6.55
N THR A 34 9.49 -0.99 -5.92
CA THR A 34 10.84 -0.42 -6.08
C THR A 34 11.80 -1.41 -6.73
N ALA A 35 11.67 -2.69 -6.40
CA ALA A 35 12.40 -3.78 -7.03
C ALA A 35 11.57 -5.07 -6.95
N GLU A 36 12.07 -6.17 -7.50
CA GLU A 36 11.40 -7.47 -7.39
C GLU A 36 11.21 -7.87 -5.92
N ASN A 37 9.98 -8.22 -5.53
CA ASN A 37 9.58 -8.53 -4.15
C ASN A 37 9.79 -7.41 -3.10
N CYS A 38 10.12 -6.19 -3.53
CA CYS A 38 10.43 -5.06 -2.66
C CYS A 38 9.53 -3.86 -2.96
N TYR A 39 8.73 -3.46 -1.97
CA TYR A 39 7.76 -2.37 -2.07
C TYR A 39 8.10 -1.27 -1.07
N THR A 40 8.14 -0.02 -1.51
CA THR A 40 8.35 1.11 -0.61
C THR A 40 7.03 1.65 -0.11
N GLN A 41 6.88 1.70 1.20
CA GLN A 41 5.78 2.35 1.90
C GLN A 41 6.23 3.73 2.39
N LYS A 42 5.44 4.77 2.10
CA LYS A 42 5.63 6.14 2.59
C LYS A 42 4.40 6.61 3.33
N LEU A 43 4.60 7.20 4.51
CA LEU A 43 3.56 7.86 5.29
C LEU A 43 3.21 9.20 4.64
N LEU A 44 1.92 9.47 4.45
CA LEU A 44 1.43 10.72 3.87
C LEU A 44 0.82 11.65 4.92
N SER A 45 0.02 11.10 5.84
CA SER A 45 -0.54 11.83 6.97
C SER A 45 -0.15 11.16 8.27
N LYS A 46 0.48 11.92 9.16
CA LYS A 46 0.94 11.43 10.46
C LYS A 46 -0.05 11.86 11.53
N GLN A 47 -0.61 10.90 12.27
CA GLN A 47 -1.21 11.22 13.56
C GLN A 47 -0.12 11.52 14.61
N GLU A 48 -0.42 12.42 15.55
CA GLU A 48 0.53 13.04 16.51
C GLU A 48 1.35 12.02 17.34
N LYS A 49 0.92 10.76 17.40
CA LYS A 49 1.59 9.63 18.06
C LYS A 49 1.58 8.36 17.20
N ASN A 50 2.21 8.39 16.02
CA ASN A 50 2.38 7.19 15.18
C ASN A 50 3.73 6.48 15.50
N PRO A 51 3.71 5.25 16.04
CA PRO A 51 4.94 4.46 16.26
C PRO A 51 5.51 3.86 14.96
N GLN A 52 4.76 3.89 13.85
CA GLN A 52 5.22 3.35 12.59
C GLN A 52 6.19 4.32 11.88
N PRO A 53 7.21 3.78 11.19
CA PRO A 53 8.17 4.59 10.45
C PRO A 53 7.51 5.34 9.29
N ALA A 54 8.00 6.56 9.01
CA ALA A 54 7.52 7.36 7.88
C ALA A 54 7.88 6.74 6.51
N HIS A 55 8.97 5.98 6.46
CA HIS A 55 9.43 5.26 5.28
C HIS A 55 9.80 3.83 5.67
N ALA A 56 9.25 2.85 4.97
CA ALA A 56 9.57 1.45 5.17
C ALA A 56 9.71 0.72 3.83
N MET A 57 10.57 -0.30 3.80
CA MET A 57 10.63 -1.25 2.71
C MET A 57 9.92 -2.53 3.16
N LEU A 58 8.93 -2.96 2.39
CA LEU A 58 8.09 -4.12 2.66
C LEU A 58 8.40 -5.22 1.66
N THR A 59 8.39 -6.46 2.14
CA THR A 59 8.43 -7.64 1.30
C THR A 59 7.03 -8.03 0.83
N PHE A 60 6.93 -8.82 -0.24
CA PHE A 60 5.65 -9.39 -0.70
C PHE A 60 4.83 -10.04 0.42
N LYS A 61 5.49 -10.86 1.27
CA LYS A 61 4.84 -11.52 2.41
C LYS A 61 4.17 -10.50 3.33
N ARG A 62 4.90 -9.44 3.68
CA ARG A 62 4.39 -8.40 4.59
C ARG A 62 3.21 -7.63 3.98
N VAL A 63 3.28 -7.32 2.69
CA VAL A 63 2.18 -6.66 1.97
C VAL A 63 0.93 -7.55 1.97
N LYS A 64 1.08 -8.85 1.72
CA LYS A 64 -0.02 -9.82 1.76
C LYS A 64 -0.67 -9.95 3.14
N GLU A 65 0.13 -9.91 4.21
CA GLU A 65 -0.39 -9.91 5.59
C GLU A 65 -1.13 -8.61 5.95
N MET A 66 -0.71 -7.47 5.41
CA MET A 66 -1.33 -6.18 5.67
C MET A 66 -2.63 -5.96 4.89
N PHE A 67 -2.72 -6.50 3.67
CA PHE A 67 -3.83 -6.24 2.74
C PHE A 67 -5.24 -6.41 3.35
N PRO A 68 -5.56 -7.46 4.13
CA PRO A 68 -6.88 -7.62 4.73
C PRO A 68 -7.28 -6.51 5.72
N HIS A 69 -6.31 -5.71 6.16
CA HIS A 69 -6.47 -4.63 7.12
C HIS A 69 -6.29 -3.25 6.48
N MET A 70 -6.14 -3.17 5.16
CA MET A 70 -6.07 -1.92 4.42
C MET A 70 -7.47 -1.40 4.12
N GLU A 71 -7.66 -0.10 4.29
CA GLU A 71 -8.92 0.59 4.07
C GLU A 71 -8.73 1.72 3.05
N ASP A 72 -9.83 2.20 2.45
CA ASP A 72 -9.86 3.32 1.52
C ASP A 72 -8.82 3.21 0.38
N ILE A 73 -8.68 2.04 -0.23
CA ILE A 73 -7.65 1.80 -1.25
C ILE A 73 -7.96 2.59 -2.53
N GLU A 74 -7.01 3.42 -2.96
CA GLU A 74 -7.09 4.23 -4.18
C GLU A 74 -5.79 4.02 -4.98
N TYR A 75 -5.87 4.04 -6.30
CA TYR A 75 -4.68 3.92 -7.16
C TYR A 75 -4.55 5.15 -8.07
N LYS A 76 -3.31 5.57 -8.31
CA LYS A 76 -2.99 6.62 -9.27
C LYS A 76 -2.06 6.07 -10.33
N VAL A 77 -2.43 6.30 -11.59
CA VAL A 77 -1.57 6.05 -12.74
C VAL A 77 -0.51 7.15 -12.76
N MET A 78 0.77 6.78 -12.73
CA MET A 78 1.82 7.71 -13.17
C MET A 78 1.78 7.71 -14.69
N ASN A 79 1.14 8.74 -15.27
CA ASN A 79 1.29 9.07 -16.70
C ASN A 79 2.73 9.46 -17.01
#